data_AF-A0A944W777-F1
#
_entry.id   AF-A0A944W777-F1
#
_cell.length_a   1.000
_cell.length_b   1.000
_cell.length_c   1.000
_cell.angle_alpha   90.00
_cell.angle_beta   90.00
_cell.angle_gamma   90.00
#
_symmetry.space_group_name_H-M   'P 1'
#
loop_
_entity.id
_entity.type
_entity.pdbx_description
1 polymer ?
#
loop_
_entity_poly.entity_id
_entity_poly.type
_entity_poly.pdbx_seq_one_letter_code
_entity_poly.pdbx_strand_id
1 'polypeptide(L)'
;MKNIDPRKYNLSPRIRLQENSSKNIFIVMDRKSRIIMKDGHRISAIAESILDMEEKANISVLTSAPVCSKTRKFLLEKNIMIKEF
;
A
#
# COMPACT_ATOMS: atom_id res chain seq x y z
N MET A 1 -8.11 12.30 4.67
CA MET A 1 -8.10 10.98 3.97
C MET A 1 -9.36 10.25 4.37
N LYS A 2 -9.98 9.50 3.47
CA LYS A 2 -11.20 8.72 3.75
C LYS A 2 -10.87 7.23 3.71
N ASN A 3 -11.42 6.45 4.62
CA ASN A 3 -11.28 4.99 4.54
C ASN A 3 -12.14 4.46 3.39
N ILE A 4 -11.60 3.50 2.63
CA ILE A 4 -12.32 2.82 1.54
C ILE A 4 -12.41 1.33 1.85
N ASP A 5 -13.48 0.67 1.39
CA ASP A 5 -13.68 -0.76 1.61
C ASP A 5 -12.74 -1.59 0.71
N PRO A 6 -11.83 -2.40 1.27
CA PRO A 6 -10.95 -3.28 0.49
C PRO A 6 -11.69 -4.33 -0.34
N ARG A 7 -12.91 -4.69 0.05
CA ARG A 7 -13.71 -5.71 -0.66
C ARG A 7 -14.00 -5.31 -2.11
N LYS A 8 -14.03 -4.00 -2.41
CA LYS A 8 -14.15 -3.48 -3.78
C LYS A 8 -13.05 -3.99 -4.71
N TYR A 9 -11.87 -4.28 -4.16
CA TYR A 9 -10.70 -4.78 -4.89
C TYR A 9 -10.44 -6.27 -4.63
N ASN A 10 -11.45 -7.02 -4.20
CA ASN A 10 -11.35 -8.42 -3.81
C ASN A 10 -10.30 -8.70 -2.70
N LEU A 11 -10.06 -7.71 -1.83
CA LEU A 11 -9.10 -7.79 -0.74
C LEU A 11 -9.80 -8.15 0.58
N SER A 12 -9.00 -8.70 1.52
CA SER A 12 -9.47 -8.96 2.87
C SER A 12 -9.93 -7.67 3.56
N PRO A 13 -11.07 -7.66 4.27
CA PRO A 13 -11.55 -6.48 5.02
C PRO A 13 -10.62 -6.08 6.17
N ARG A 14 -9.62 -6.90 6.52
CA ARG A 14 -8.58 -6.55 7.50
C ARG A 14 -7.53 -5.58 6.95
N ILE A 15 -7.45 -5.43 5.64
CA ILE A 15 -6.54 -4.48 5.00
C ILE A 15 -7.12 -3.08 5.21
N ARG A 16 -6.27 -2.11 5.56
CA ARG A 16 -6.70 -0.72 5.72
C ARG A 16 -6.29 0.05 4.48
N LEU A 17 -7.30 0.47 3.72
CA LEU A 17 -7.11 1.34 2.57
C LEU A 17 -7.67 2.74 2.87
N GLN A 18 -6.94 3.74 2.41
CA GLN A 18 -7.38 5.13 2.47
C GLN A 18 -7.27 5.79 1.11
N GLU A 19 -8.14 6.74 0.84
CA GLU A 19 -8.11 7.55 -0.37
C GLU A 19 -7.99 9.03 0.00
N ASN A 20 -7.26 9.80 -0.81
CA ASN A 20 -7.26 11.26 -0.72
C ASN A 20 -8.24 11.89 -1.72
N SER A 21 -8.38 13.22 -1.67
CA SER A 21 -9.25 13.97 -2.59
C SER A 21 -8.82 13.88 -4.06
N SER A 22 -7.57 13.46 -4.32
CA SER A 22 -7.00 13.28 -5.67
C SER A 22 -7.12 11.85 -6.18
N LYS A 23 -7.91 10.98 -5.53
CA LYS A 23 -8.06 9.54 -5.84
C LYS A 23 -6.78 8.71 -5.77
N ASN A 24 -5.80 9.16 -4.99
CA ASN A 24 -4.64 8.34 -4.66
C ASN A 24 -5.03 7.38 -3.53
N ILE A 25 -4.74 6.10 -3.74
CA ILE A 25 -5.02 5.03 -2.80
C ILE A 25 -3.78 4.77 -1.94
N PHE A 26 -3.99 4.63 -0.65
CA PHE A 26 -2.96 4.41 0.34
C PHE A 26 -3.21 3.09 1.06
N ILE A 27 -2.22 2.20 0.98
CA ILE A 27 -2.15 0.98 1.76
C ILE A 27 -1.59 1.36 3.12
N VAL A 28 -2.41 1.30 4.17
CA VAL A 28 -2.01 1.71 5.52
C VAL A 28 -1.41 0.52 6.25
N MET A 29 -0.13 0.64 6.59
CA MET A 29 0.67 -0.32 7.33
C MET A 29 0.94 0.23 8.74
N ASP A 30 0.04 -0.07 9.66
CA ASP A 30 0.20 0.29 11.07
C ASP A 30 0.99 -0.80 11.79
N ARG A 31 2.30 -0.61 11.89
CA ARG A 31 3.24 -1.57 12.48
C ARG A 31 4.15 -0.85 13.47
N LYS A 32 4.42 -1.52 14.59
CA LYS A 32 5.47 -1.09 15.54
C LYS A 32 6.88 -1.38 15.01
N SER A 33 7.05 -2.51 14.31
CA SER A 33 8.35 -2.98 13.83
C SER A 33 8.59 -2.65 12.35
N ARG A 34 9.85 -2.55 11.95
CA ARG A 34 10.29 -2.31 10.56
C ARG A 34 9.55 -3.17 9.53
N ILE A 35 9.16 -2.56 8.41
CA ILE A 35 8.61 -3.25 7.24
C ILE A 35 9.73 -4.01 6.53
N ILE A 36 9.55 -5.32 6.36
CA ILE A 36 10.53 -6.24 5.76
C ILE A 36 10.04 -6.77 4.41
N MET A 37 10.85 -7.58 3.71
CA MET A 37 10.50 -8.05 2.36
C MET A 37 9.22 -8.87 2.29
N LYS A 38 8.92 -9.68 3.30
CA LYS A 38 7.64 -10.40 3.38
C LYS A 38 6.45 -9.44 3.29
N ASP A 39 6.59 -8.26 3.88
CA ASP A 39 5.57 -7.22 3.85
C ASP A 39 5.57 -6.51 2.50
N GLY A 40 6.74 -6.27 1.91
CA GLY A 40 6.88 -5.77 0.55
C GLY A 40 6.11 -6.61 -0.47
N HIS A 41 6.26 -7.94 -0.44
CA HIS A 41 5.51 -8.83 -1.33
C HIS A 41 3.99 -8.76 -1.10
N ARG A 42 3.55 -8.68 0.16
CA ARG A 42 2.13 -8.50 0.49
C ARG A 42 1.58 -7.19 -0.04
N ILE A 43 2.33 -6.09 0.13
CA ILE A 43 1.96 -4.76 -0.37
C ILE A 43 1.86 -4.79 -1.90
N SER A 44 2.82 -5.41 -2.58
CA SER A 44 2.81 -5.54 -4.06
C SER A 44 1.56 -6.30 -4.53
N ALA A 45 1.22 -7.43 -3.91
CA ALA A 45 0.03 -8.20 -4.28
C ALA A 45 -1.29 -7.41 -4.06
N ILE A 46 -1.35 -6.63 -2.97
CA ILE A 46 -2.48 -5.71 -2.71
C ILE A 46 -2.55 -4.65 -3.82
N ALA A 47 -1.42 -4.05 -4.19
CA ALA A 47 -1.36 -3.04 -5.23
C ALA A 47 -1.78 -3.59 -6.59
N GLU A 48 -1.29 -4.78 -6.96
CA GLU A 48 -1.68 -5.48 -8.19
C GLU A 48 -3.20 -5.73 -8.23
N SER A 49 -3.80 -6.22 -7.14
CA SER A 49 -5.26 -6.43 -7.06
C SER A 49 -6.08 -5.13 -7.23
N ILE A 50 -5.54 -3.99 -6.80
CA ILE A 50 -6.17 -2.69 -7.00
C ILE A 50 -6.03 -2.23 -8.45
N LEU A 51 -4.84 -2.37 -9.04
CA LEU A 51 -4.57 -1.99 -10.43
C LEU A 51 -5.37 -2.83 -11.44
N ASP A 52 -5.62 -4.10 -11.15
CA ASP A 52 -6.45 -4.97 -12.00
C ASP A 52 -7.88 -4.44 -12.14
N MET A 53 -8.38 -3.72 -11.14
CA MET A 53 -9.73 -3.13 -11.13
C MET A 53 -9.74 -1.64 -11.49
N GLU A 54 -8.64 -0.94 -11.20
CA GLU A 54 -8.43 0.50 -11.46
C GLU A 54 -7.03 0.74 -12.03
N GLU A 55 -6.88 0.52 -13.34
CA GLU A 55 -5.60 0.52 -14.06
C GLU A 55 -4.77 1.81 -13.90
N LYS A 56 -5.42 2.94 -13.59
CA LYS A 56 -4.79 4.27 -13.42
C LYS A 56 -4.72 4.73 -11.97
N ALA A 57 -4.93 3.84 -11.00
CA ALA A 57 -4.84 4.18 -9.60
C ALA A 57 -3.40 4.49 -9.19
N ASN A 58 -3.21 5.63 -8.53
CA ASN A 58 -1.93 5.95 -7.89
C ASN A 58 -1.88 5.30 -6.51
N ILE A 59 -0.98 4.34 -6.32
CA ILE A 59 -0.88 3.56 -5.09
C ILE A 59 0.35 3.99 -4.30
N SER A 60 0.19 4.16 -2.99
CA SER A 60 1.28 4.46 -2.07
C SER A 60 1.11 3.70 -0.76
N VAL A 61 2.20 3.51 -0.03
CA VAL A 61 2.19 2.92 1.32
C VAL A 61 2.30 4.05 2.34
N LEU A 62 1.38 4.05 3.31
CA LEU A 62 1.48 4.86 4.52
C LEU A 62 1.93 3.97 5.67
N THR A 63 3.03 4.32 6.34
CA THR A 63 3.56 3.52 7.45
C THR A 63 4.18 4.40 8.52
N SER A 64 3.96 4.05 9.78
CA SER A 64 4.68 4.62 10.94
C SER A 64 5.99 3.89 11.24
N ALA A 65 6.14 2.66 10.73
CA ALA A 65 7.37 1.88 10.87
C ALA A 65 8.39 2.26 9.79
N PRO A 66 9.69 2.23 10.11
CA PRO A 66 10.74 2.37 9.12
C PRO A 66 10.67 1.23 8.09
N VAL A 67 11.07 1.49 6.85
CA VAL A 67 11.13 0.47 5.79
C VAL A 67 12.57 0.02 5.54
N CYS A 68 12.80 -1.31 5.50
CA CYS A 68 14.11 -1.86 5.16
C CYS A 68 14.55 -1.45 3.75
N SER A 69 15.81 -1.11 3.54
CA SER A 69 16.32 -0.55 2.27
C SER A 69 16.02 -1.43 1.06
N LYS A 70 16.14 -2.76 1.18
CA LYS A 70 15.79 -3.70 0.10
C LYS A 70 14.29 -3.65 -0.26
N THR A 71 13.44 -3.51 0.75
CA THR A 71 11.99 -3.43 0.59
C THR A 71 11.57 -2.09 0.00
N ARG A 72 12.25 -1.01 0.39
CA ARG A 72 12.05 0.30 -0.23
C ARG A 72 12.36 0.26 -1.72
N LYS A 73 13.52 -0.29 -2.11
CA LYS A 73 13.91 -0.43 -3.53
C LYS A 73 12.88 -1.26 -4.31
N PHE A 74 12.53 -2.44 -3.79
CA PHE A 74 11.54 -3.31 -4.42
C PHE A 74 10.19 -2.63 -4.67
N LEU A 75 9.67 -1.88 -3.70
CA LEU A 75 8.39 -1.17 -3.85
C LEU A 75 8.48 -0.01 -4.85
N LEU A 76 9.59 0.73 -4.84
CA LEU A 76 9.82 1.82 -5.79
C LEU A 76 9.97 1.31 -7.23
N GLU A 77 10.63 0.18 -7.46
CA GLU A 77 10.71 -0.49 -8.78
C GLU A 77 9.32 -0.89 -9.32
N LYS A 78 8.37 -1.14 -8.41
CA LYS A 78 6.96 -1.40 -8.73
C LYS A 78 6.12 -0.12 -8.82
N ASN A 79 6.73 1.06 -8.81
CA ASN A 79 6.08 2.38 -8.78
C ASN A 79 5.18 2.62 -7.56
N ILE A 80 5.42 1.92 -6.45
CA ILE A 80 4.70 2.10 -5.19
C ILE A 80 5.52 3.01 -4.29
N MET A 81 5.07 4.26 -4.12
CA MET A 81 5.73 5.22 -3.24
C MET A 81 5.52 4.88 -1.76
N ILE A 82 6.50 5.21 -0.93
CA ILE A 82 6.44 5.03 0.52
C ILE A 82 6.38 6.40 1.19
N LYS A 83 5.42 6.58 2.09
CA LYS A 83 5.24 7.77 2.92
C LYS A 83 5.31 7.35 4.39
N GLU A 84 6.43 7.68 5.01
CA GLU A 84 6.68 7.51 6.45
C GLU A 84 6.23 8.75 7.22
N PHE A 85 5.65 8.57 8.41
CA PHE A 85 5.19 9.66 9.29
C PHE A 85 5.40 9.32 10.77
#